data_AF-A0A2L0GK35-F1
#
_entry.id   AF-A0A2L0GK35-F1
#
_cell.length_a   1.000
_cell.length_b   1.000
_cell.length_c   1.000
_cell.angle_alpha   90.00
_cell.angle_beta   90.00
_cell.angle_gamma   90.00
#
_symmetry.space_group_name_H-M   'P 1'
#
loop_
_entity.id
_entity.type
_entity.pdbx_description
1 polymer ?
#
loop_
_entity_poly.entity_id
_entity_poly.type
_entity_poly.pdbx_seq_one_letter_code
_entity_poly.pdbx_strand_id
1 'polypeptide(L)'
;MRADLVPNTDTNVSDEKVISHFEVHQGIADQMEALAIELRSIPGSSVDTVPSPATLQAVLRKVYSARRKVDEIFGMQGFAVSPAWDIMMDLYQALDRGKAVSITSACIGSACPPTTALRWLQALENMQLIERSQDAFDKRRSVVTLTEGAKVKIASALAVYL
;
A
#
# COMPACT_ATOMS: atom_id res chain seq x y z
N MET A 1 61.13 -7.45 34.44
CA MET A 1 60.54 -8.12 33.26
C MET A 1 59.44 -7.22 32.75
N ARG A 2 59.68 -6.52 31.64
CA ARG A 2 58.76 -5.55 31.02
C ARG A 2 57.58 -6.29 30.39
N ALA A 3 56.37 -5.79 30.59
CA ALA A 3 55.23 -6.12 29.74
C ALA A 3 54.74 -4.82 29.10
N ASP A 4 54.83 -4.79 27.78
CA ASP A 4 54.54 -3.66 26.92
C ASP A 4 53.02 -3.40 26.86
N LEU A 5 52.60 -2.15 27.12
CA LEU A 5 51.30 -1.62 26.73
C LEU A 5 51.49 -0.78 25.47
N VAL A 6 51.24 -1.40 24.31
CA VAL A 6 51.00 -0.69 23.04
C VAL A 6 49.49 -0.47 22.91
N PRO A 7 49.03 0.71 22.48
CA PRO A 7 47.61 1.03 22.36
C PRO A 7 47.04 0.40 21.09
N ASN A 8 45.86 -0.22 21.17
CA ASN A 8 45.10 -0.53 19.95
C ASN A 8 43.90 0.39 19.82
N THR A 9 43.98 1.22 18.78
CA THR A 9 42.93 2.02 18.19
C THR A 9 41.94 1.10 17.49
N ASP A 10 40.79 0.84 18.11
CA ASP A 10 39.63 0.35 17.35
C ASP A 10 38.91 1.56 16.77
N THR A 11 39.43 1.96 15.61
CA THR A 11 38.84 2.95 14.72
C THR A 11 37.52 2.42 14.18
N ASN A 12 36.52 3.29 14.21
CA ASN A 12 35.19 3.19 13.65
C ASN A 12 35.21 2.77 12.16
N VAL A 13 34.81 1.53 11.84
CA VAL A 13 34.70 1.00 10.44
C VAL A 13 33.24 0.71 10.06
N SER A 14 32.27 1.01 10.93
CA SER A 14 30.86 0.61 10.74
C SER A 14 29.98 1.68 10.08
N ASP A 15 30.38 2.95 10.09
CA ASP A 15 29.55 4.07 9.59
C ASP A 15 29.74 4.39 8.09
N GLU A 16 30.89 4.03 7.51
CA GLU A 16 31.24 4.42 6.12
C GLU A 16 30.43 3.65 5.06
N LYS A 17 29.95 2.45 5.39
CA LYS A 17 29.29 1.55 4.43
C LYS A 17 27.80 1.85 4.23
N VAL A 18 27.16 2.49 5.22
CA VAL A 18 25.71 2.82 5.18
C VAL A 18 25.46 4.08 4.34
N ILE A 19 26.39 5.03 4.36
CA ILE A 19 26.32 6.29 3.60
C ILE A 19 26.43 6.01 2.08
N SER A 20 27.27 5.05 1.69
CA SER A 20 27.48 4.67 0.28
C SER A 20 26.23 4.11 -0.43
N HIS A 21 25.38 3.34 0.25
CA HIS A 21 24.19 2.76 -0.39
C HIS A 21 23.11 3.82 -0.67
N PHE A 22 22.95 4.77 0.26
CA PHE A 22 21.99 5.87 0.12
C PHE A 22 22.37 6.81 -1.03
N GLU A 23 23.66 7.12 -1.18
CA GLU A 23 24.19 7.95 -2.27
C GLU A 23 24.02 7.28 -3.64
N VAL A 24 24.20 5.95 -3.73
CA VAL A 24 23.98 5.20 -4.97
C VAL A 24 22.51 5.18 -5.37
N HIS A 25 21.59 4.99 -4.41
CA HIS A 25 20.15 5.04 -4.69
C HIS A 25 19.68 6.44 -5.09
N GLN A 26 20.23 7.48 -4.46
CA GLN A 26 19.93 8.86 -4.82
C GLN A 26 20.47 9.22 -6.20
N GLY A 27 21.68 8.78 -6.54
CA GLY A 27 22.26 8.97 -7.87
C GLY A 27 21.47 8.26 -8.98
N ILE A 28 20.92 7.07 -8.70
CA ILE A 28 20.02 6.38 -9.64
C ILE A 28 18.71 7.16 -9.79
N ALA A 29 18.14 7.68 -8.71
CA ALA A 29 16.90 8.47 -8.77
C ALA A 29 17.08 9.75 -9.60
N ASP A 30 18.17 10.48 -9.38
CA ASP A 30 18.50 11.70 -10.12
C ASP A 30 18.71 11.41 -11.63
N GLN A 31 19.36 10.29 -11.95
CA GLN A 31 19.52 9.84 -13.34
C GLN A 31 18.20 9.43 -13.98
N MET A 32 17.32 8.75 -13.25
CA MET A 32 15.99 8.38 -13.74
C MET A 32 15.12 9.62 -13.99
N GLU A 33 15.22 10.64 -13.14
CA GLU A 33 14.47 11.89 -13.29
C GLU A 33 14.96 12.72 -14.50
N ALA A 34 16.29 12.82 -14.69
CA ALA A 34 16.87 13.44 -15.88
C ALA A 34 16.43 12.74 -17.17
N LEU A 35 16.43 11.40 -17.19
CA LEU A 35 15.98 10.61 -18.33
C LEU A 35 14.48 10.79 -18.60
N ALA A 36 13.67 10.86 -17.54
CA ALA A 36 12.21 11.07 -17.66
C ALA A 36 11.86 12.45 -18.23
N ILE A 37 12.66 13.48 -17.92
CA ILE A 37 12.53 14.83 -18.50
C ILE A 37 12.87 14.79 -20.00
N GLU A 38 13.94 14.09 -20.37
CA GLU A 38 14.37 13.95 -21.76
C GLU A 38 13.34 13.19 -22.61
N LEU A 39 12.80 12.09 -22.09
CA LEU A 39 11.68 11.35 -22.68
C LEU A 39 10.43 12.21 -22.90
N ARG A 40 10.13 13.14 -21.98
CA ARG A 40 8.99 14.05 -22.09
C ARG A 40 9.18 15.13 -23.16
N SER A 41 10.43 15.42 -23.55
CA SER A 41 10.77 16.44 -24.55
C SER A 41 10.67 15.95 -26.00
N ILE A 42 10.48 14.64 -26.23
CA ILE A 42 10.35 14.05 -27.56
C ILE A 42 8.99 14.46 -28.15
N PRO A 43 8.92 15.33 -29.18
CA PRO A 43 7.66 15.79 -29.74
C PRO A 43 7.01 14.64 -30.50
N GLY A 44 5.86 14.16 -30.04
CA GLY A 44 5.03 13.16 -30.74
C GLY A 44 4.86 11.79 -30.08
N SER A 45 5.22 11.59 -28.80
CA SER A 45 5.08 10.28 -28.15
C SER A 45 3.72 9.99 -27.50
N SER A 46 2.61 10.57 -28.00
CA SER A 46 1.30 9.92 -27.85
C SER A 46 1.20 8.78 -28.86
N VAL A 47 2.16 7.84 -28.80
CA VAL A 47 2.02 6.62 -29.58
C VAL A 47 1.15 5.72 -28.72
N ASP A 48 -0.12 5.57 -29.13
CA ASP A 48 -0.99 4.46 -28.74
C ASP A 48 -0.39 3.13 -29.24
N THR A 49 0.87 2.86 -28.90
CA THR A 49 1.51 1.58 -29.18
C THR A 49 1.08 0.65 -28.07
N VAL A 50 0.24 -0.31 -28.41
CA VAL A 50 -0.04 -1.44 -27.52
C VAL A 50 1.31 -2.04 -27.09
N PRO A 51 1.57 -2.19 -25.78
CA PRO A 51 2.83 -2.75 -25.29
C PRO A 51 3.11 -4.12 -25.94
N SER A 52 4.39 -4.47 -26.07
CA SER A 52 4.76 -5.76 -26.66
C SER A 52 4.07 -6.93 -25.92
N PRO A 53 3.76 -8.05 -26.59
CA PRO A 53 3.18 -9.21 -25.93
C PRO A 53 4.00 -9.69 -24.72
N ALA A 54 5.33 -9.60 -24.78
CA ALA A 54 6.22 -9.93 -23.66
C ALA A 54 6.01 -8.99 -22.46
N THR A 55 5.88 -7.69 -22.71
CA THR A 55 5.56 -6.69 -21.68
C THR A 55 4.19 -6.95 -21.06
N LEU A 56 3.16 -7.19 -21.88
CA LEU A 56 1.81 -7.52 -21.39
C LEU A 56 1.82 -8.78 -20.51
N GLN A 57 2.56 -9.82 -20.91
CA GLN A 57 2.71 -11.05 -20.13
C GLN A 57 3.43 -10.81 -18.80
N ALA A 58 4.45 -9.96 -18.77
CA ALA A 58 5.13 -9.59 -17.54
C ALA A 58 4.20 -8.83 -16.58
N VAL A 59 3.44 -7.85 -17.10
CA VAL A 59 2.45 -7.09 -16.31
C VAL A 59 1.34 -8.00 -15.81
N LEU A 60 0.80 -8.88 -16.66
CA LEU A 60 -0.24 -9.83 -16.27
C LEU A 60 0.23 -10.72 -15.11
N ARG A 61 1.46 -11.23 -15.16
CA ARG A 61 2.03 -12.02 -14.05
C ARG A 61 2.14 -11.19 -12.78
N LYS A 62 2.63 -9.95 -12.85
CA LYS A 62 2.74 -9.04 -11.68
C LYS A 62 1.35 -8.76 -11.07
N VAL A 63 0.37 -8.40 -11.89
CA VAL A 63 -1.00 -8.09 -11.42
C VAL A 63 -1.66 -9.34 -10.82
N TYR A 64 -1.51 -10.48 -11.46
CA TYR A 64 -2.10 -11.73 -10.99
C TYR A 64 -1.46 -12.19 -9.67
N SER A 65 -0.13 -12.17 -9.56
CA SER A 65 0.55 -12.52 -8.30
C SER A 65 0.21 -11.55 -7.18
N ALA A 66 0.10 -10.25 -7.47
CA ALA A 66 -0.29 -9.25 -6.49
C ALA A 66 -1.69 -9.54 -5.93
N ARG A 67 -2.67 -9.82 -6.79
CA ARG A 67 -4.02 -10.20 -6.35
C ARG A 67 -4.03 -11.43 -5.45
N ARG A 68 -3.21 -12.45 -5.76
CA ARG A 68 -3.09 -13.66 -4.92
C ARG A 68 -2.46 -13.37 -3.57
N LYS A 69 -1.45 -12.50 -3.53
CA LYS A 69 -0.83 -12.08 -2.27
C LYS A 69 -1.81 -11.32 -1.38
N VAL A 70 -2.63 -10.45 -1.97
CA VAL A 70 -3.71 -9.77 -1.23
C VAL A 70 -4.70 -10.79 -0.66
N ASP A 71 -5.18 -11.74 -1.47
CA ASP A 71 -6.06 -12.82 -0.99
C ASP A 71 -5.44 -13.59 0.21
N GLU A 72 -4.14 -13.90 0.14
CA GLU A 72 -3.40 -14.58 1.22
C GLU A 72 -3.34 -13.75 2.52
N ILE A 73 -3.02 -12.46 2.43
CA ILE A 73 -2.92 -11.55 3.59
C ILE A 73 -4.26 -11.46 4.34
N PHE A 74 -5.36 -11.45 3.58
CA PHE A 74 -6.71 -11.38 4.14
C PHE A 74 -7.32 -12.75 4.45
N GLY A 75 -6.67 -13.85 4.04
CA GLY A 75 -7.11 -15.21 4.29
C GLY A 75 -8.43 -15.56 3.58
N MET A 76 -8.75 -14.87 2.49
CA MET A 76 -10.00 -15.05 1.74
C MET A 76 -9.70 -15.03 0.24
N GLN A 77 -10.00 -16.12 -0.45
CA GLN A 77 -9.86 -16.20 -1.89
C GLN A 77 -10.83 -15.23 -2.58
N GLY A 78 -10.32 -14.43 -3.53
CA GLY A 78 -11.10 -13.42 -4.23
C GLY A 78 -11.32 -12.12 -3.45
N PHE A 79 -10.68 -11.94 -2.28
CA PHE A 79 -10.75 -10.71 -1.52
C PHE A 79 -10.29 -9.50 -2.35
N ALA A 80 -9.20 -9.64 -3.11
CA ALA A 80 -8.59 -8.58 -3.91
C ALA A 80 -9.49 -8.01 -5.03
N VAL A 81 -10.60 -8.69 -5.35
CA VAL A 81 -11.61 -8.23 -6.33
C VAL A 81 -13.01 -8.17 -5.76
N SER A 82 -13.11 -8.28 -4.44
CA SER A 82 -14.37 -8.13 -3.74
C SER A 82 -14.59 -6.66 -3.37
N PRO A 83 -15.86 -6.23 -3.22
CA PRO A 83 -16.19 -4.93 -2.64
C PRO A 83 -15.58 -4.69 -1.25
N ALA A 84 -15.19 -5.77 -0.54
CA ALA A 84 -14.51 -5.65 0.75
C ALA A 84 -13.16 -4.94 0.60
N TRP A 85 -12.43 -5.19 -0.48
CA TRP A 85 -11.15 -4.52 -0.71
C TRP A 85 -11.34 -3.04 -1.02
N ASP A 86 -12.35 -2.69 -1.81
CA ASP A 86 -12.70 -1.29 -2.11
C ASP A 86 -13.09 -0.52 -0.83
N ILE A 87 -13.91 -1.12 0.04
CA ILE A 87 -14.24 -0.55 1.36
C ILE A 87 -12.97 -0.32 2.19
N MET A 88 -12.09 -1.31 2.28
CA MET A 88 -10.88 -1.22 3.09
C MET A 88 -9.95 -0.10 2.62
N MET A 89 -9.81 0.07 1.29
CA MET A 89 -9.03 1.17 0.71
C MET A 89 -9.70 2.53 0.89
N ASP A 90 -11.03 2.63 0.79
CA ASP A 90 -11.78 3.86 1.06
C ASP A 90 -11.59 4.31 2.52
N LEU A 91 -11.73 3.37 3.46
CA LEU A 91 -11.51 3.64 4.89
C LEU A 91 -10.06 4.04 5.18
N TYR A 92 -9.08 3.42 4.53
CA TYR A 92 -7.67 3.77 4.70
C TYR A 92 -7.38 5.20 4.23
N GLN A 93 -7.91 5.59 3.07
CA GLN A 93 -7.80 6.96 2.53
C GLN A 93 -8.53 8.02 3.38
N ALA A 94 -9.48 7.60 4.22
CA ALA A 94 -10.17 8.50 5.15
C ALA A 94 -9.35 8.78 6.41
N LEU A 95 -8.36 7.94 6.75
CA LEU A 95 -7.50 8.12 7.93
C LEU A 95 -6.73 9.44 7.89
N ASP A 96 -6.15 9.79 6.74
CA ASP A 96 -5.40 11.04 6.55
C ASP A 96 -6.25 12.30 6.78
N ARG A 97 -7.58 12.15 6.69
CA ARG A 97 -8.53 13.25 6.87
C ARG A 97 -9.04 13.32 8.31
N GLY A 98 -8.66 12.38 9.18
CA GLY A 98 -9.14 12.27 10.55
C GLY A 98 -10.65 12.04 10.66
N LYS A 99 -11.29 11.52 9.61
CA LYS A 99 -12.75 11.40 9.51
C LYS A 99 -13.18 9.95 9.68
N ALA A 100 -14.08 9.72 10.63
CA ALA A 100 -14.86 8.50 10.67
C ALA A 100 -15.80 8.44 9.44
N VAL A 101 -15.95 7.26 8.84
CA VAL A 101 -16.73 7.08 7.62
C VAL A 101 -18.11 6.56 7.98
N SER A 102 -19.18 7.24 7.56
CA SER A 102 -20.54 6.76 7.80
C SER A 102 -20.82 5.46 7.01
N ILE A 103 -21.73 4.61 7.50
CA ILE A 103 -22.13 3.39 6.78
C ILE A 103 -22.56 3.72 5.34
N THR A 104 -23.36 4.76 5.13
CA THR A 104 -23.80 5.19 3.79
C THR A 104 -22.63 5.55 2.89
N SER A 105 -21.62 6.25 3.42
CA SER A 105 -20.40 6.59 2.67
C SER A 105 -19.59 5.34 2.33
N ALA A 106 -19.41 4.43 3.28
CA ALA A 106 -18.71 3.17 3.04
C ALA A 106 -19.43 2.31 1.98
N CYS A 107 -20.77 2.34 1.94
CA CYS A 107 -21.54 1.69 0.87
C CYS A 107 -21.23 2.29 -0.51
N ILE A 108 -21.03 3.60 -0.61
CA ILE A 108 -20.61 4.25 -1.87
C ILE A 108 -19.18 3.82 -2.24
N GLY A 109 -18.26 3.83 -1.28
CA GLY A 109 -16.87 3.40 -1.47
C GLY A 109 -16.71 1.94 -1.90
N SER A 110 -17.70 1.09 -1.60
CA SER A 110 -17.71 -0.33 -2.00
C SER A 110 -17.92 -0.60 -3.50
N ALA A 111 -18.32 0.40 -4.29
CA ALA A 111 -18.65 0.26 -5.71
C ALA A 111 -19.67 -0.86 -6.03
N CYS A 112 -20.58 -1.17 -5.11
CA CYS A 112 -21.62 -2.20 -5.29
C CYS A 112 -22.99 -1.75 -4.74
N PRO A 113 -24.10 -2.48 -5.01
CA PRO A 113 -25.40 -2.14 -4.46
C PRO A 113 -25.40 -2.06 -2.92
N PRO A 114 -26.16 -1.14 -2.29
CA PRO A 114 -26.09 -0.91 -0.85
C PRO A 114 -26.30 -2.15 0.02
N THR A 115 -27.25 -3.02 -0.33
CA THR A 115 -27.52 -4.27 0.42
C THR A 115 -26.34 -5.24 0.36
N THR A 116 -25.62 -5.28 -0.77
CA THR A 116 -24.40 -6.05 -0.95
C THR A 116 -23.26 -5.47 -0.11
N ALA A 117 -23.13 -4.14 -0.08
CA ALA A 117 -22.12 -3.45 0.74
C ALA A 117 -22.33 -3.69 2.24
N LEU A 118 -23.57 -3.63 2.71
CA LEU A 118 -23.91 -3.93 4.11
C LEU A 118 -23.51 -5.35 4.53
N ARG A 119 -23.70 -6.33 3.63
CA ARG A 119 -23.25 -7.71 3.86
C ARG A 119 -21.73 -7.80 3.95
N TRP A 120 -21.01 -7.07 3.10
CA TRP A 120 -19.54 -7.01 3.17
C TRP A 120 -19.03 -6.30 4.41
N LEU A 121 -19.66 -5.20 4.84
CA LEU A 121 -19.36 -4.57 6.12
C LEU A 121 -19.56 -5.55 7.28
N GLN A 122 -20.62 -6.38 7.25
CA GLN A 122 -20.81 -7.40 8.28
C GLN A 122 -19.71 -8.47 8.22
N ALA A 123 -19.31 -8.91 7.03
CA ALA A 123 -18.23 -9.87 6.87
C ALA A 123 -16.88 -9.32 7.38
N LEU A 124 -16.56 -8.06 7.05
CA LEU A 124 -15.36 -7.37 7.52
C LEU A 124 -15.35 -7.20 9.04
N GLU A 125 -16.49 -6.88 9.64
CA GLU A 125 -16.66 -6.81 11.11
C GLU A 125 -16.42 -8.19 11.75
N ASN A 126 -17.01 -9.24 11.19
CA ASN A 126 -16.79 -10.62 11.66
C ASN A 126 -15.32 -11.08 11.51
N MET A 127 -14.61 -10.56 10.51
CA MET A 127 -13.16 -10.78 10.32
C MET A 127 -12.29 -9.89 11.21
N GLN A 128 -12.88 -9.06 12.08
CA GLN A 128 -12.18 -8.10 12.95
C GLN A 128 -11.30 -7.09 12.17
N LEU A 129 -11.72 -6.77 10.95
CA LEU A 129 -11.03 -5.80 10.09
C LEU A 129 -11.59 -4.38 10.26
N ILE A 130 -12.84 -4.27 10.67
CA ILE A 130 -13.48 -3.00 10.97
C ILE A 130 -14.23 -3.06 12.30
N GLU A 131 -14.46 -1.89 12.86
CA GLU A 131 -15.33 -1.69 14.02
C GLU A 131 -16.46 -0.73 13.65
N ARG A 132 -17.66 -0.98 14.18
CA ARG A 132 -18.83 -0.09 14.06
C ARG A 132 -19.07 0.63 15.38
N SER A 133 -19.32 1.93 15.31
CA SER A 133 -19.69 2.74 16.46
C SER A 133 -20.76 3.77 16.10
N GLN A 134 -21.45 4.32 17.10
CA GLN A 134 -22.31 5.49 16.88
C GLN A 134 -21.44 6.71 16.63
N ASP A 135 -21.85 7.56 15.69
CA ASP A 135 -21.17 8.82 15.45
C ASP A 135 -21.22 9.68 16.73
N ALA A 136 -20.07 10.22 17.13
CA ALA A 136 -19.94 11.06 18.29
C ALA A 136 -20.77 12.36 18.19
N PHE A 137 -21.04 12.82 16.96
CA PHE A 137 -21.74 14.08 16.68
C PHE A 137 -23.22 13.88 16.28
N ASP A 138 -23.62 12.68 15.86
CA ASP A 138 -25.01 12.34 15.52
C ASP A 138 -25.33 10.86 15.81
N LYS A 139 -25.91 10.57 16.98
CA LYS A 139 -26.25 9.20 17.41
C LYS A 139 -27.21 8.44 16.47
N ARG A 140 -27.87 9.13 15.52
CA ARG A 140 -28.70 8.49 14.49
C ARG A 140 -27.85 7.89 13.36
N ARG A 141 -26.57 8.20 13.32
CA ARG A 141 -25.60 7.72 12.33
C ARG A 141 -24.66 6.73 12.99
N SER A 142 -24.32 5.71 12.23
CA SER A 142 -23.25 4.79 12.58
C SER A 142 -22.08 5.01 11.64
N VAL A 143 -20.89 4.93 12.21
CA VAL A 143 -19.62 5.07 11.50
C VAL A 143 -18.84 3.76 11.58
N VAL A 144 -17.94 3.58 10.62
CA VAL A 144 -17.02 2.45 10.51
C VAL A 144 -15.59 2.94 10.53
N THR A 145 -14.73 2.22 11.23
CA THR A 145 -13.29 2.49 11.35
C THR A 145 -12.48 1.22 11.16
N LEU A 146 -11.28 1.34 10.59
CA LEU A 146 -10.33 0.23 10.49
C LEU A 146 -9.76 -0.11 11.87
N THR A 147 -9.62 -1.41 12.16
CA THR A 147 -8.82 -1.87 13.29
C THR A 147 -7.33 -1.64 13.02
N GLU A 148 -6.51 -1.62 14.07
CA GLU A 148 -5.05 -1.52 13.89
C GLU A 148 -4.48 -2.69 13.07
N GLY A 149 -4.99 -3.91 13.32
CA GLY A 149 -4.62 -5.09 12.53
C GLY A 149 -4.96 -4.95 11.05
N ALA A 150 -6.10 -4.33 10.74
CA ALA A 150 -6.51 -4.07 9.36
C ALA A 150 -5.60 -3.06 8.66
N LYS A 151 -5.18 -1.99 9.35
CA LYS A 151 -4.22 -1.01 8.80
C LYS A 151 -2.91 -1.67 8.41
N VAL A 152 -2.37 -2.53 9.27
CA VAL A 152 -1.13 -3.28 8.99
C VAL A 152 -1.30 -4.22 7.80
N LYS A 153 -2.44 -4.92 7.71
CA LYS A 153 -2.75 -5.79 6.55
C LYS A 153 -2.86 -5.00 5.26
N ILE A 154 -3.55 -3.86 5.26
CA ILE A 154 -3.66 -2.98 4.08
C ILE A 154 -2.28 -2.48 3.65
N ALA A 155 -1.47 -1.98 4.58
CA ALA A 155 -0.11 -1.52 4.26
C ALA A 155 0.74 -2.64 3.64
N SER A 156 0.66 -3.85 4.22
CA SER A 156 1.35 -5.04 3.68
C SER A 156 0.84 -5.44 2.29
N ALA A 157 -0.47 -5.31 2.05
CA ALA A 157 -1.09 -5.59 0.76
C ALA A 157 -0.70 -4.56 -0.31
N LEU A 158 -0.66 -3.27 0.04
CA LEU A 158 -0.26 -2.19 -0.85
C LEU A 158 1.21 -2.29 -1.26
N ALA A 159 2.08 -2.78 -0.35
CA ALA A 159 3.49 -3.02 -0.64
C ALA A 159 3.73 -4.04 -1.77
N VAL A 160 2.74 -4.88 -2.10
CA VAL A 160 2.86 -5.86 -3.20
C VAL A 160 2.79 -5.19 -4.58
N TYR A 161 2.24 -3.98 -4.66
CA TYR A 161 2.10 -3.24 -5.92
C TYR A 161 3.32 -2.38 -6.27
N LEU A 162 4.18 -2.11 -5.30
CA LEU A 162 5.46 -1.41 -5.47
C LEU A 162 6.44 -2.35 -6.18
#